data_AF-A0A978UTV9-F1
#
_entry.id   AF-A0A978UTV9-F1
#
_cell.length_a   1.000
_cell.length_b   1.000
_cell.length_c   1.000
_cell.angle_alpha   90.00
_cell.angle_beta   90.00
_cell.angle_gamma   90.00
#
_symmetry.space_group_name_H-M   'P 1'
#
loop_
_entity.id
_entity.type
_entity.pdbx_description
1 polymer ?
#
loop_
_entity_poly.entity_id
_entity_poly.type
_entity_poly.pdbx_seq_one_letter_code
_entity_poly.pdbx_strand_id
1 'polypeptide(L)' 'MKKKELDAEVRNPEATELGKLMLGGKAMEICKLLDETAHYIKCLTTQVKVMRRIVDFCSPN' A
#
# COMPACT_ATOMS: atom_id res chain seq x y z
N MET A 1 -35.00 15.05 15.50
CA MET A 1 -33.60 15.11 15.02
C MET A 1 -33.02 13.71 15.13
N LYS A 2 -32.65 13.08 14.00
CA LYS A 2 -32.13 11.70 13.96
C LYS A 2 -30.73 11.69 14.57
N LYS A 3 -30.57 10.94 15.66
CA LYS A 3 -29.29 10.60 16.29
C LYS A 3 -28.45 9.89 15.24
N LYS A 4 -27.44 10.58 14.69
CA LYS A 4 -26.40 9.94 13.88
C LYS A 4 -25.51 9.21 14.86
N GLU A 5 -25.82 7.93 15.10
CA GLU A 5 -24.84 6.98 15.59
C GLU A 5 -23.74 6.94 14.53
N LEU A 6 -22.68 7.69 14.83
CA LEU A 6 -21.43 7.58 14.14
C LEU A 6 -20.70 6.45 14.86
N ASP A 7 -20.85 5.22 14.35
CA ASP A 7 -19.85 4.17 14.50
C ASP A 7 -18.56 4.66 13.84
N ALA A 8 -17.88 5.60 14.51
CA ALA A 8 -16.51 5.95 14.24
C ALA A 8 -15.67 4.88 14.92
N GLU A 9 -15.61 3.72 14.28
CA GLU A 9 -14.48 2.82 14.40
C GLU A 9 -13.21 3.69 14.42
N VAL A 10 -12.41 3.52 15.47
CA VAL A 10 -11.17 4.27 15.67
C VAL A 10 -10.24 3.92 14.50
N ARG A 11 -10.35 4.70 13.41
CA ARG A 11 -9.47 4.58 12.26
C ARG A 11 -8.09 5.02 12.73
N ASN A 12 -7.19 4.05 12.86
CA ASN A 12 -5.78 4.32 13.07
C ASN A 12 -5.30 5.29 11.96
N PRO A 13 -4.76 6.47 12.31
CA PRO A 13 -4.41 7.48 11.32
C PRO A 13 -3.26 7.02 10.42
N GLU A 14 -2.30 6.25 10.95
CA GLU A 14 -1.21 5.66 10.16
C GLU A 14 -1.73 4.66 9.13
N ALA A 15 -2.69 3.80 9.49
CA ALA A 15 -3.36 2.89 8.58
C ALA A 15 -4.17 3.66 7.52
N THR A 16 -4.73 4.81 7.87
CA THR A 16 -5.43 5.67 6.91
C THR A 16 -4.47 6.26 5.88
N GLU A 17 -3.31 6.75 6.30
CA GLU A 17 -2.27 7.23 5.37
C GLU A 17 -1.71 6.10 4.51
N LEU A 18 -1.45 4.93 5.11
CA LEU A 18 -0.98 3.75 4.37
C LEU A 18 -2.01 3.30 3.32
N GLY A 19 -3.30 3.31 3.66
CA GLY A 19 -4.38 2.99 2.72
C GLY A 19 -4.51 3.95 1.55
N LYS A 20 -4.01 5.19 1.65
CA LYS A 20 -3.94 6.13 0.51
C LYS A 20 -2.82 5.80 -0.46
N LEU A 21 -1.74 5.18 0.00
CA LEU A 21 -0.61 4.76 -0.83
C LEU A 21 -0.93 3.47 -1.60
N MET A 22 -1.85 2.65 -1.09
CA MET A 22 -2.26 1.40 -1.71
C MET A 22 -3.41 1.60 -2.70
N LEU A 23 -3.33 0.94 -3.86
CA LEU A 23 -4.42 0.90 -4.83
C LEU A 23 -5.62 0.17 -4.20
N GLY A 24 -6.68 0.90 -3.86
CA GLY A 24 -7.87 0.35 -3.20
C GLY A 24 -7.80 0.21 -1.67
N GLY A 25 -6.76 0.72 -1.01
CA GLY A 25 -6.53 0.51 0.43
C GLY A 25 -7.43 1.32 1.39
N LYS A 26 -8.20 2.30 0.92
CA LYS A 26 -9.01 3.20 1.76
C LYS A 26 -10.17 2.54 2.50
N ALA A 27 -10.60 1.34 2.09
CA ALA A 27 -11.73 0.61 2.69
C ALA A 27 -11.32 -0.74 3.28
N MET A 28 -10.02 -0.97 3.52
CA MET A 28 -9.48 -2.27 3.90
C MET A 28 -9.23 -2.34 5.42
N GLU A 29 -9.57 -3.48 6.03
CA GLU A 29 -9.20 -3.83 7.40
C GLU A 29 -7.69 -3.72 7.63
N ILE A 30 -7.26 -3.31 8.83
CA ILE A 30 -5.83 -3.04 9.13
C ILE A 30 -4.95 -4.26 8.81
N CYS A 31 -5.32 -5.47 9.23
CA CYS A 31 -4.52 -6.67 8.97
C CYS A 31 -4.35 -6.94 7.47
N LYS A 32 -5.44 -6.82 6.70
CA LYS A 32 -5.40 -6.97 5.23
C LYS A 32 -4.56 -5.88 4.58
N LEU A 33 -4.65 -4.64 5.08
CA LEU A 33 -3.84 -3.53 4.59
C LEU A 33 -2.34 -3.79 4.79
N LEU A 34 -1.94 -4.34 5.94
CA LEU A 34 -0.56 -4.70 6.23
C LEU A 34 -0.06 -5.84 5.33
N ASP A 35 -0.86 -6.88 5.13
CA ASP A 35 -0.54 -8.01 4.24
C ASP A 35 -0.36 -7.53 2.79
N GLU A 36 -1.30 -6.72 2.28
CA GLU A 36 -1.21 -6.12 0.94
C GLU A 36 -0.01 -5.18 0.81
N THR A 37 0.30 -4.42 1.86
CA THR A 37 1.49 -3.55 1.87
C THR A 37 2.78 -4.36 1.78
N ALA A 38 2.89 -5.47 2.53
CA ALA A 38 4.05 -6.34 2.47
C ALA A 38 4.21 -6.97 1.08
N HIS A 39 3.10 -7.42 0.48
CA HIS A 39 3.07 -7.93 -0.88
C HIS A 39 3.48 -6.85 -1.90
N TYR A 40 2.97 -5.62 -1.76
CA TYR A 40 3.30 -4.49 -2.61
C TYR A 40 4.80 -4.14 -2.56
N ILE A 41 5.42 -4.11 -1.37
CA ILE A 41 6.86 -3.89 -1.21
C ILE A 41 7.68 -4.96 -1.93
N LYS A 42 7.26 -6.23 -1.85
CA LYS A 42 7.92 -7.34 -2.56
C LYS A 42 7.84 -7.16 -4.09
N CYS A 43 6.68 -6.77 -4.59
CA CYS A 43 6.47 -6.46 -6.01
C CYS A 43 7.34 -5.29 -6.47
N LEU A 44 7.32 -4.17 -5.74
CA LEU A 44 8.14 -2.99 -6.04
C LEU A 44 9.64 -3.33 -6.07
N THR A 45 10.11 -4.08 -5.08
CA THR A 45 11.52 -4.53 -5.01
C THR A 45 11.90 -5.33 -6.26
N THR A 46 10.99 -6.21 -6.71
CA THR A 46 11.20 -7.00 -7.93
C THR A 46 11.21 -6.14 -9.18
N GLN A 47 10.28 -5.17 -9.28
CA GLN A 47 10.24 -4.23 -10.40
C GLN A 47 11.54 -3.41 -10.51
N VAL A 48 12.03 -2.88 -9.40
CA VAL A 48 13.31 -2.14 -9.36
C VAL A 48 14.48 -3.04 -9.80
N LYS A 49 14.53 -4.29 -9.35
CA LYS A 49 15.56 -5.26 -9.78
C LYS A 49 15.52 -5.53 -11.28
N VAL A 50 14.32 -5.70 -11.85
CA VAL A 50 14.15 -5.90 -13.30
C VAL A 50 14.62 -4.66 -14.06
N MET A 51 14.18 -3.48 -13.65
CA MET A 51 14.57 -2.22 -14.30
C MET A 51 16.08 -1.98 -14.23
N ARG A 52 16.71 -2.31 -13.09
CA ARG A 52 18.17 -2.25 -12.97
C ARG A 52 18.86 -3.15 -13.98
N ARG A 53 18.43 -4.42 -14.11
CA ARG A 53 19.00 -5.36 -15.10
C ARG A 53 18.83 -4.87 -16.54
N ILE A 54 17.70 -4.24 -16.85
CA ILE A 54 17.47 -3.65 -18.17
C ILE A 54 18.48 -2.52 -18.43
N VAL A 55 18.68 -1.62 -17.47
CA VAL A 55 19.68 -0.54 -17.56
C VAL A 55 21.08 -1.12 -17.74
N ASP A 56 21.47 -2.10 -16.92
CA ASP A 56 22.79 -2.73 -16.99
C ASP A 56 23.02 -3.42 -18.34
N PHE A 57 21.96 -3.99 -18.96
CA PHE A 57 22.02 -4.59 -20.28
C PHE A 57 22.12 -3.55 -21.41
N CYS A 58 21.36 -2.45 -21.32
CA CYS A 58 21.33 -1.40 -22.34
C CYS A 58 22.52 -0.44 -22.26
N SER A 59 23.20 -0.36 -21.12
CA SER A 59 24.36 0.49 -20.88
C SER A 59 25.44 -0.30 -20.13
N PRO A 60 26.08 -1.27 -20.79
CA PRO A 60 27.21 -1.98 -20.20
C PRO A 60 28.36 -0.99 -19.98
N ASN A 61 28.87 -0.94 -18.74
CA ASN A 61 30.06 -0.15 -18.38
C ASN A 61 31.32 -0.67 -19.09
#